data_AF-A0A9R0D081-F1
#
_entry.id   AF-A0A9R0D081-F1
#
_cell.length_a   1.000
_cell.length_b   1.000
_cell.length_c   1.000
_cell.angle_alpha   90.00
_cell.angle_beta   90.00
_cell.angle_gamma   90.00
#
_symmetry.space_group_name_H-M   'P 1'
#
loop_
_entity.id
_entity.type
_entity.pdbx_description
1 polymer ?
#
loop_
_entity_poly.entity_id
_entity_poly.type
_entity_poly.pdbx_seq_one_letter_code
_entity_poly.pdbx_strand_id
1 'polypeptide(L)'
;MAVDRLIWKIILDFLVLACVAFPILGLALWATPYRRGYDVNDMSIRLPYKNQMISVSALAGAGFAFIVCTILLVEIVRDKKGSGPGERFLSGSVMPGWVWESYRTIGVFAFGASCQQLTSDFAKYVIGRLRPHFYEVCRPFPTANSTANILGYINDYTCGGSDTAKIQEARLSFPSSHASFSMYCAVFFIFYIQVKGKWRGSKLLRHAIQYAVLIAAWFVGLSRVQDNMHHWSDVGAGFLIGATFASLVFIYVLKPKKYGLPVVWEEPPLPTNTLPRAVLSSMGSTR
;
A
#
# COMPACT_ATOMS: atom_id res chain seq x y z
N MET A 1 -25.72 -13.98 26.33
CA MET A 1 -24.28 -13.81 26.10
C MET A 1 -24.08 -12.65 25.14
N ALA A 2 -23.92 -11.44 25.67
CA ALA A 2 -23.57 -10.30 24.82
C ALA A 2 -22.09 -10.45 24.46
N VAL A 3 -21.80 -10.85 23.23
CA VAL A 3 -20.43 -10.81 22.71
C VAL A 3 -19.95 -9.38 22.86
N ASP A 4 -18.78 -9.18 23.49
CA ASP A 4 -18.21 -7.85 23.66
C ASP A 4 -18.19 -7.12 22.31
N ARG A 5 -18.67 -5.87 22.28
CA ARG A 5 -18.68 -5.03 21.06
C ARG A 5 -17.32 -4.97 20.36
N LEU A 6 -16.25 -5.27 21.08
CA LEU A 6 -14.88 -5.34 20.58
C LEU A 6 -14.59 -6.67 19.85
N ILE A 7 -15.04 -7.80 20.37
CA ILE A 7 -14.92 -9.12 19.73
C ILE A 7 -15.70 -9.12 18.40
N TRP A 8 -16.91 -8.57 18.40
CA TRP A 8 -17.71 -8.46 17.19
C TRP A 8 -17.01 -7.64 16.09
N LYS A 9 -16.32 -6.55 16.46
CA LYS A 9 -15.52 -5.76 15.52
C LYS A 9 -14.36 -6.56 14.91
N ILE A 10 -13.64 -7.32 15.73
CA ILE A 10 -12.54 -8.16 15.27
C ILE A 10 -13.06 -9.20 14.26
N ILE A 11 -14.19 -9.85 14.56
CA ILE A 11 -14.83 -10.81 13.66
C ILE A 11 -15.20 -10.14 12.34
N LEU A 12 -15.84 -8.96 12.38
CA LEU A 12 -16.18 -8.20 11.18
C LEU A 12 -14.96 -7.82 10.36
N ASP A 13 -13.86 -7.39 10.99
CA ASP A 13 -12.62 -7.02 10.30
C ASP A 13 -12.04 -8.23 9.54
N PHE A 14 -12.02 -9.41 10.16
CA PHE A 14 -11.59 -10.65 9.48
C PHE A 14 -12.53 -11.07 8.35
N LEU A 15 -13.84 -10.92 8.53
CA LEU A 15 -14.83 -11.20 7.48
C LEU A 15 -14.62 -10.27 6.28
N VAL A 16 -14.42 -8.97 6.51
CA VAL A 16 -14.16 -7.99 5.44
C VAL A 16 -12.86 -8.33 4.70
N LEU A 17 -11.78 -8.66 5.42
CA LEU A 17 -10.53 -9.10 4.80
C LEU A 17 -10.73 -10.36 3.95
N ALA A 18 -11.49 -11.34 4.45
CA ALA A 18 -11.81 -12.55 3.71
C ALA A 18 -12.63 -12.24 2.45
N CYS A 19 -13.62 -11.36 2.53
CA CYS A 19 -14.43 -10.92 1.38
C CYS A 19 -13.59 -10.29 0.26
N VAL A 20 -12.45 -9.66 0.57
CA VAL A 20 -11.53 -9.13 -0.45
C VAL A 20 -10.51 -10.18 -0.90
N ALA A 21 -10.05 -11.04 0.00
CA ALA A 21 -9.06 -12.08 -0.31
C ALA A 21 -9.63 -13.21 -1.20
N PHE A 22 -10.88 -13.63 -0.99
CA PHE A 22 -11.50 -14.70 -1.78
C PHE A 22 -11.60 -14.37 -3.28
N PRO A 23 -12.03 -13.16 -3.71
CA PRO A 23 -11.98 -12.76 -5.11
C PRO A 23 -10.58 -12.79 -5.72
N ILE A 24 -9.55 -12.38 -4.97
CA ILE A 24 -8.15 -12.43 -5.45
C ILE A 24 -7.75 -13.88 -5.72
N LEU A 25 -8.04 -14.79 -4.78
CA LEU A 25 -7.79 -16.21 -4.95
C LEU A 25 -8.58 -16.78 -6.13
N GLY A 26 -9.84 -16.39 -6.28
CA GLY A 26 -10.69 -16.85 -7.36
C GLY A 26 -10.20 -16.41 -8.74
N LEU A 27 -9.73 -15.16 -8.86
CA LEU A 27 -9.06 -14.69 -10.08
C LEU A 27 -7.80 -15.51 -10.37
N ALA A 28 -6.96 -15.75 -9.36
CA ALA A 28 -5.72 -16.50 -9.53
C ALA A 28 -5.93 -17.97 -9.95
N LEU A 29 -6.98 -18.63 -9.44
CA LEU A 29 -7.23 -20.05 -9.67
C LEU A 29 -8.07 -20.33 -10.93
N TRP A 30 -9.03 -19.45 -11.26
CA TRP A 30 -10.05 -19.77 -12.27
C TRP A 30 -10.15 -18.77 -13.41
N ALA A 31 -9.64 -17.54 -13.27
CA ALA A 31 -9.76 -16.57 -14.34
C ALA A 31 -8.77 -16.87 -15.47
N THR A 32 -9.25 -16.70 -16.70
CA THR A 32 -8.40 -16.70 -17.89
C THR A 32 -8.26 -15.27 -18.39
N PRO A 33 -7.04 -14.81 -18.75
CA PRO A 33 -6.86 -13.46 -19.26
C PRO A 33 -7.58 -13.28 -20.59
N TYR A 34 -8.10 -12.08 -20.79
CA TYR A 34 -8.66 -11.67 -22.08
C TYR A 34 -7.67 -11.91 -23.21
N ARG A 35 -8.14 -12.56 -24.29
CA ARG A 35 -7.32 -12.88 -25.45
C ARG A 35 -7.37 -11.71 -26.44
N ARG A 36 -6.46 -10.76 -26.25
CA ARG A 36 -6.27 -9.68 -27.22
C ARG A 36 -5.47 -10.18 -28.42
N GLY A 37 -5.82 -9.66 -29.61
CA GLY A 37 -5.03 -9.75 -30.83
C GLY A 37 -3.69 -9.02 -30.73
N TYR A 38 -2.89 -9.06 -31.80
CA TYR A 38 -1.59 -8.41 -31.87
C TYR A 38 -1.34 -7.81 -33.26
N ASP A 39 -0.50 -6.79 -33.31
CA ASP A 39 0.01 -6.22 -34.56
C ASP A 39 1.22 -7.00 -35.04
N VAL A 40 1.23 -7.40 -36.31
CA VAL A 40 2.33 -8.18 -36.91
C VAL A 40 3.66 -7.44 -36.79
N ASN A 41 3.65 -6.12 -36.88
CA ASN A 41 4.86 -5.29 -36.87
C ASN A 41 5.22 -4.74 -35.48
N ASP A 42 4.54 -5.19 -34.42
CA ASP A 42 4.83 -4.72 -33.06
C ASP A 42 6.14 -5.31 -32.52
N MET A 43 7.18 -4.48 -32.47
CA MET A 43 8.48 -4.83 -31.93
C MET A 43 8.53 -4.83 -30.40
N SER A 44 7.57 -4.18 -29.73
CA SER A 44 7.56 -4.07 -28.27
C SER A 44 7.29 -5.40 -27.57
N ILE A 45 6.60 -6.32 -28.25
CA ILE A 45 6.24 -7.67 -27.77
C ILE A 45 7.19 -8.78 -28.25
N ARG A 46 8.34 -8.41 -28.82
CA ARG A 46 9.35 -9.31 -29.43
C ARG A 46 10.68 -9.35 -28.69
N LEU A 47 10.73 -8.87 -27.46
CA LEU A 47 11.93 -8.92 -26.61
C LEU A 47 12.18 -10.34 -26.08
N PRO A 48 13.43 -10.66 -25.69
CA PRO A 48 13.72 -11.98 -25.17
C PRO A 48 13.12 -12.21 -23.78
N TYR A 49 12.69 -13.44 -23.50
CA TYR A 49 12.27 -13.89 -22.18
C TYR A 49 13.47 -13.92 -21.24
N LYS A 50 13.31 -13.32 -20.07
CA LYS A 50 14.31 -13.34 -18.98
C LYS A 50 13.63 -13.86 -17.73
N ASN A 51 14.40 -14.51 -16.86
CA ASN A 51 13.88 -14.84 -15.54
C ASN A 51 13.73 -13.56 -14.70
N GLN A 52 12.61 -13.43 -13.99
CA GLN A 52 12.39 -12.28 -13.12
C GLN A 52 13.37 -12.27 -11.95
N MET A 53 13.96 -11.10 -11.68
CA MET A 53 14.87 -10.89 -10.56
C MET A 53 14.16 -11.01 -9.20
N ILE A 54 12.91 -10.53 -9.13
CA ILE A 54 12.11 -10.48 -7.90
C ILE A 54 10.85 -11.31 -8.13
N SER A 55 10.61 -12.32 -7.28
CA SER A 55 9.38 -13.09 -7.33
C SER A 55 8.23 -12.39 -6.59
N VAL A 56 7.00 -12.67 -7.01
CA VAL A 56 5.79 -12.12 -6.38
C VAL A 56 5.74 -12.47 -4.89
N SER A 57 6.02 -13.72 -4.53
CA SER A 57 5.98 -14.20 -3.15
C SER A 57 7.07 -13.57 -2.29
N ALA A 58 8.29 -13.40 -2.82
CA ALA A 58 9.37 -12.74 -2.11
C ALA A 58 9.05 -11.26 -1.85
N LEU A 59 8.53 -10.55 -2.86
CA LEU A 59 8.16 -9.15 -2.69
C LEU A 59 7.00 -8.98 -1.69
N ALA A 60 5.96 -9.81 -1.80
CA ALA A 60 4.83 -9.79 -0.88
C ALA A 60 5.29 -10.06 0.56
N GLY A 61 6.04 -11.15 0.78
CA GLY A 61 6.55 -11.53 2.10
C GLY A 61 7.45 -10.45 2.70
N ALA A 62 8.44 -9.96 1.95
CA ALA A 62 9.36 -8.94 2.42
C ALA A 62 8.66 -7.60 2.70
N GLY A 63 7.74 -7.18 1.83
CA GLY A 63 6.99 -5.93 2.00
C GLY A 63 6.06 -5.96 3.22
N PHE A 64 5.31 -7.05 3.42
CA PHE A 64 4.48 -7.21 4.61
C PHE A 64 5.32 -7.27 5.88
N ALA A 65 6.38 -8.08 5.90
CA ALA A 65 7.28 -8.17 7.05
C ALA A 65 7.88 -6.81 7.41
N PHE A 66 8.38 -6.07 6.42
CA PHE A 66 8.95 -4.74 6.61
C PHE A 66 7.97 -3.76 7.26
N ILE A 67 6.72 -3.72 6.79
CA ILE A 67 5.70 -2.81 7.34
C ILE A 67 5.25 -3.24 8.74
N VAL A 68 5.01 -4.54 8.95
CA VAL A 68 4.62 -5.07 10.27
C VAL A 68 5.71 -4.79 11.30
N CYS A 69 6.98 -5.09 10.99
CA CYS A 69 8.10 -4.79 11.87
C CYS A 69 8.21 -3.29 12.15
N THR A 70 8.03 -2.43 11.14
CA THR A 70 8.03 -0.97 11.33
C THR A 70 6.93 -0.52 12.30
N ILE A 71 5.70 -1.01 12.12
CA ILE A 71 4.56 -0.66 12.98
C ILE A 71 4.85 -1.09 14.43
N LEU A 72 5.26 -2.34 14.63
CA LEU A 72 5.57 -2.87 15.96
C LEU A 72 6.68 -2.05 16.64
N LEU A 73 7.78 -1.78 15.93
CA LEU A 73 8.90 -0.99 16.47
C LEU A 73 8.44 0.43 16.86
N VAL A 74 7.69 1.10 15.99
CA VAL A 74 7.22 2.47 16.26
C VAL A 74 6.25 2.51 17.43
N GLU A 75 5.26 1.60 17.49
CA GLU A 75 4.29 1.60 18.59
C GLU A 75 4.95 1.23 19.93
N ILE A 76 5.89 0.27 19.96
CA ILE A 76 6.66 -0.07 21.17
C ILE A 76 7.49 1.13 21.64
N VAL A 77 8.16 1.84 20.74
CA VAL A 77 8.96 3.03 21.09
C VAL A 77 8.06 4.17 21.59
N ARG A 78 6.86 4.33 21.02
CA ARG A 78 5.89 5.36 21.47
C ARG A 78 5.34 5.06 22.85
N ASP A 79 5.03 3.80 23.12
CA ASP A 79 4.57 3.31 24.42
C ASP A 79 5.61 3.58 25.52
N LYS A 80 6.87 3.18 25.29
CA LYS A 80 7.99 3.45 26.22
C LYS A 80 8.25 4.93 26.49
N LYS A 81 7.87 5.81 25.57
CA LYS A 81 8.00 7.28 25.72
C LYS A 81 6.77 7.92 26.38
N GLY A 82 5.77 7.14 26.80
CA GLY A 82 4.51 7.65 27.34
C GLY A 82 3.67 8.42 26.32
N SER A 83 4.01 8.35 25.02
CA SER A 83 3.27 8.97 23.92
C SER A 83 2.35 7.96 23.20
N GLY A 84 2.25 6.76 23.78
CA GLY A 84 1.39 5.68 23.32
C GLY A 84 -0.08 5.93 23.68
N PRO A 85 -1.01 5.23 23.00
CA PRO A 85 -2.39 5.15 23.43
C PRO A 85 -2.50 4.50 24.82
N GLY A 86 -3.46 4.93 25.64
CA GLY A 86 -3.78 4.26 26.91
C GLY A 86 -4.31 2.84 26.71
N GLU A 87 -4.32 2.08 27.80
CA GLU A 87 -4.79 0.69 27.85
C GLU A 87 -6.27 0.56 27.44
N ARG A 88 -6.65 -0.61 26.91
CA ARG A 88 -8.04 -0.94 26.59
C ARG A 88 -8.45 -2.23 27.28
N PHE A 89 -9.70 -2.30 27.71
CA PHE A 89 -10.26 -3.50 28.31
C PHE A 89 -10.95 -4.35 27.24
N LEU A 90 -10.53 -5.61 27.11
CA LEU A 90 -11.13 -6.62 26.23
C LEU A 90 -11.49 -7.83 27.09
N SER A 91 -12.78 -8.11 27.27
CA SER A 91 -13.28 -9.31 27.97
C SER A 91 -12.61 -9.58 29.32
N GLY A 92 -12.50 -8.55 30.17
CA GLY A 92 -11.88 -8.65 31.50
C GLY A 92 -10.35 -8.70 31.52
N SER A 93 -9.69 -8.74 30.36
CA SER A 93 -8.22 -8.62 30.24
C SER A 93 -7.79 -7.22 29.82
N VAL A 94 -6.72 -6.71 30.43
CA VAL A 94 -6.10 -5.43 30.07
C VAL A 94 -5.21 -5.64 28.84
N MET A 95 -5.57 -5.02 27.72
CA MET A 95 -4.76 -5.01 26.50
C MET A 95 -3.89 -3.75 26.46
N PRO A 96 -2.55 -3.90 26.32
CA PRO A 96 -1.67 -2.76 26.15
C PRO A 96 -2.07 -1.95 24.92
N GLY A 97 -2.11 -0.62 25.06
CA GLY A 97 -2.56 0.25 23.98
C GLY A 97 -1.75 0.09 22.68
N TRP A 98 -0.44 -0.16 22.80
CA TRP A 98 0.44 -0.38 21.65
C TRP A 98 0.07 -1.63 20.84
N VAL A 99 -0.39 -2.71 21.50
CA VAL A 99 -0.86 -3.94 20.83
C VAL A 99 -2.11 -3.62 20.03
N TRP A 100 -3.06 -2.90 20.64
CA TRP A 100 -4.30 -2.53 19.99
C TRP A 100 -4.09 -1.64 18.76
N GLU A 101 -3.26 -0.59 18.87
CA GLU A 101 -2.97 0.27 17.72
C GLU A 101 -2.14 -0.44 16.65
N SER A 102 -1.28 -1.39 17.03
CA SER A 102 -0.56 -2.24 16.07
C SER A 102 -1.52 -3.12 15.28
N TYR A 103 -2.39 -3.87 15.97
CA TYR A 103 -3.44 -4.69 15.35
C TYR A 103 -4.28 -3.86 14.37
N ARG A 104 -4.79 -2.71 14.82
CA ARG A 104 -5.60 -1.81 13.99
C ARG A 104 -4.84 -1.32 12.76
N THR A 105 -3.59 -0.89 12.93
CA THR A 105 -2.79 -0.35 11.82
C THR A 105 -2.43 -1.45 10.81
N ILE A 106 -2.05 -2.64 11.29
CA ILE A 106 -1.72 -3.80 10.44
C ILE A 106 -2.96 -4.28 9.68
N GLY A 107 -4.11 -4.38 10.34
CA GLY A 107 -5.37 -4.78 9.70
C GLY A 107 -5.79 -3.82 8.59
N VAL A 108 -5.69 -2.51 8.84
CA VAL A 108 -5.99 -1.48 7.82
C VAL A 108 -4.99 -1.50 6.66
N PHE A 109 -3.70 -1.70 6.93
CA PHE A 109 -2.68 -1.88 5.89
C PHE A 109 -2.96 -3.13 5.04
N ALA A 110 -3.24 -4.27 5.68
CA ALA A 110 -3.57 -5.51 4.97
C ALA A 110 -4.82 -5.37 4.11
N PHE A 111 -5.86 -4.71 4.62
CA PHE A 111 -7.07 -4.41 3.86
C PHE A 111 -6.76 -3.58 2.61
N GLY A 112 -6.00 -2.51 2.78
CA GLY A 112 -5.59 -1.64 1.67
C GLY A 112 -4.75 -2.36 0.62
N ALA A 113 -3.79 -3.20 1.06
CA ALA A 113 -2.98 -4.03 0.18
C ALA A 113 -3.86 -4.99 -0.63
N SER A 114 -4.83 -5.66 0.01
CA SER A 114 -5.77 -6.56 -0.66
C SER A 114 -6.63 -5.83 -1.69
N CYS A 115 -7.18 -4.65 -1.36
CA CYS A 115 -7.98 -3.88 -2.32
C CYS A 115 -7.15 -3.42 -3.53
N GLN A 116 -5.93 -2.94 -3.29
CA GLN A 116 -4.99 -2.56 -4.35
C GLN A 116 -4.65 -3.74 -5.25
N GLN A 117 -4.35 -4.90 -4.65
CA GLN A 117 -4.00 -6.11 -5.37
C GLN A 117 -5.16 -6.61 -6.23
N LEU A 118 -6.37 -6.67 -5.65
CA LEU A 118 -7.59 -7.04 -6.36
C LEU A 118 -7.83 -6.13 -7.57
N THR A 119 -7.65 -4.82 -7.42
CA THR A 119 -7.80 -3.85 -8.52
C THR A 119 -6.77 -4.10 -9.63
N SER A 120 -5.53 -4.41 -9.26
CA SER A 120 -4.46 -4.69 -10.24
C SER A 120 -4.72 -5.98 -10.99
N ASP A 121 -5.12 -7.04 -10.28
CA ASP A 121 -5.39 -8.34 -10.89
C ASP A 121 -6.64 -8.28 -11.77
N PHE A 122 -7.72 -7.65 -11.29
CA PHE A 122 -8.91 -7.43 -12.10
C PHE A 122 -8.58 -6.72 -13.42
N ALA A 123 -7.80 -5.63 -13.37
CA ALA A 123 -7.38 -4.90 -14.57
C ALA A 123 -6.55 -5.78 -15.52
N LYS A 124 -5.65 -6.63 -15.00
CA LYS A 124 -4.86 -7.56 -15.82
C LYS A 124 -5.72 -8.55 -16.60
N TYR A 125 -6.69 -9.17 -15.93
CA TYR A 125 -7.56 -10.16 -16.56
C TYR A 125 -8.52 -9.52 -17.57
N VAL A 126 -9.00 -8.31 -17.30
CA VAL A 126 -9.90 -7.58 -18.22
C VAL A 126 -9.16 -7.04 -19.45
N ILE A 127 -7.96 -6.47 -19.28
CA ILE A 127 -7.25 -5.80 -20.39
C ILE A 127 -6.46 -6.79 -21.24
N GLY A 128 -5.84 -7.81 -20.63
CA GLY A 128 -5.10 -8.85 -21.37
C GLY A 128 -3.92 -8.31 -22.19
N ARG A 129 -3.27 -7.22 -21.74
CA ARG A 129 -2.14 -6.62 -22.46
C ARG A 129 -0.98 -7.62 -22.53
N LEU A 130 -0.47 -7.83 -23.73
CA LEU A 130 0.68 -8.70 -24.00
C LEU A 130 1.96 -8.13 -23.40
N ARG A 131 2.80 -8.99 -22.82
CA ARG A 131 4.12 -8.65 -22.25
C ARG A 131 5.16 -8.46 -23.35
N PRO A 132 6.28 -7.75 -23.05
CA PRO A 132 7.34 -7.55 -24.02
C PRO A 132 7.98 -8.82 -24.59
N HIS A 133 7.90 -9.94 -23.89
CA HIS A 133 8.44 -11.25 -24.32
C HIS A 133 7.39 -12.20 -24.89
N PHE A 134 6.19 -11.71 -25.22
CA PHE A 134 5.07 -12.55 -25.63
C PHE A 134 5.39 -13.41 -26.86
N TYR A 135 6.08 -12.87 -27.87
CA TYR A 135 6.40 -13.61 -29.10
C TYR A 135 7.28 -14.84 -28.84
N GLU A 136 8.28 -14.74 -27.95
CA GLU A 136 9.19 -15.85 -27.69
C GLU A 136 8.46 -17.03 -27.04
N VAL A 137 7.55 -16.72 -26.11
CA VAL A 137 6.83 -17.72 -25.33
C VAL A 137 5.65 -18.31 -26.10
N CYS A 138 4.81 -17.46 -26.72
CA CYS A 138 3.62 -17.93 -27.44
C CYS A 138 3.95 -18.45 -28.84
N ARG A 139 4.89 -17.83 -29.58
CA ARG A 139 5.12 -18.09 -31.01
C ARG A 139 3.79 -18.05 -31.78
N PRO A 140 3.11 -16.89 -31.82
CA PRO A 140 1.76 -16.80 -32.37
C PRO A 140 1.78 -17.05 -33.88
N PHE A 141 0.84 -17.85 -34.36
CA PHE A 141 0.54 -18.02 -35.78
C PHE A 141 -0.96 -17.76 -36.04
N PRO A 142 -1.31 -17.02 -37.11
CA PRO A 142 -2.71 -16.76 -37.44
C PRO A 142 -3.49 -18.06 -37.65
N THR A 143 -4.74 -18.11 -37.21
CA THR A 143 -5.62 -19.23 -37.57
C THR A 143 -6.00 -19.14 -39.05
N ALA A 144 -6.39 -20.26 -39.68
CA ALA A 144 -6.65 -20.34 -41.12
C ALA A 144 -7.66 -19.29 -41.64
N ASN A 145 -8.57 -18.82 -40.78
CA ASN A 145 -9.59 -17.84 -41.11
C ASN A 145 -9.25 -16.40 -40.66
N SER A 146 -8.09 -16.18 -40.00
CA SER A 146 -7.69 -14.87 -39.52
C SER A 146 -6.57 -14.30 -40.39
N THR A 147 -6.93 -13.33 -41.23
CA THR A 147 -5.97 -12.52 -41.97
C THR A 147 -5.74 -11.20 -41.23
N ALA A 148 -4.53 -10.66 -41.36
CA ALA A 148 -4.24 -9.33 -40.85
C ALA A 148 -5.17 -8.30 -41.52
N ASN A 149 -5.69 -7.35 -40.75
CA ASN A 149 -6.45 -6.24 -41.31
C ASN A 149 -5.53 -5.30 -42.13
N ILE A 150 -6.10 -4.23 -42.70
CA ILE A 150 -5.36 -3.23 -43.51
C ILE A 150 -4.16 -2.64 -42.74
N LEU A 151 -4.23 -2.58 -41.41
CA LEU A 151 -3.19 -2.04 -40.54
C LEU A 151 -2.20 -3.10 -40.03
N GLY A 152 -2.38 -4.37 -40.37
CA GLY A 152 -1.51 -5.46 -39.91
C GLY A 152 -1.92 -6.10 -38.57
N TYR A 153 -3.13 -5.83 -38.06
CA TYR A 153 -3.62 -6.41 -36.80
C TYR A 153 -4.30 -7.75 -37.02
N ILE A 154 -3.96 -8.75 -36.20
CA ILE A 154 -4.54 -10.10 -36.21
C ILE A 154 -5.39 -10.29 -34.95
N ASN A 155 -6.67 -10.63 -35.15
CA ASN A 155 -7.61 -10.89 -34.06
C ASN A 155 -7.41 -12.27 -33.44
N ASP A 156 -7.32 -13.31 -34.27
CA ASP A 156 -7.34 -14.71 -33.84
C ASP A 156 -6.04 -15.42 -34.21
N TYR A 157 -5.44 -16.06 -33.21
CA TYR A 157 -4.18 -16.78 -33.35
C TYR A 157 -4.08 -17.93 -32.37
N THR A 158 -3.20 -18.86 -32.70
CA THR A 158 -2.81 -19.97 -31.85
C THR A 158 -1.34 -19.84 -31.46
N CYS A 159 -1.00 -20.30 -30.26
CA CYS A 159 0.38 -20.29 -29.78
C CYS A 159 1.04 -21.63 -30.11
N GLY A 160 2.26 -21.61 -30.66
CA GLY A 160 3.09 -22.79 -30.87
C GLY A 160 3.96 -23.17 -29.67
N GLY A 161 4.00 -22.35 -28.62
CA GLY A 161 4.70 -22.66 -27.37
C GLY A 161 4.05 -23.79 -26.57
N SER A 162 4.86 -24.59 -25.88
CA SER A 162 4.39 -25.75 -25.08
C SER A 162 3.99 -25.38 -23.65
N ASP A 163 4.56 -24.32 -23.07
CA ASP A 163 4.35 -23.91 -21.67
C ASP A 163 3.11 -23.01 -21.56
N THR A 164 1.95 -23.63 -21.33
CA THR A 164 0.66 -22.93 -21.24
C THR A 164 0.60 -21.91 -20.11
N ALA A 165 1.27 -22.17 -18.98
CA ALA A 165 1.31 -21.27 -17.84
C ALA A 165 2.05 -19.97 -18.20
N LYS A 166 3.23 -20.07 -18.81
CA LYS A 166 3.98 -18.89 -19.29
C LYS A 166 3.23 -18.14 -20.38
N ILE A 167 2.51 -18.83 -21.27
CA ILE A 167 1.69 -18.19 -22.30
C ILE A 167 0.57 -17.35 -21.67
N GLN A 168 -0.13 -17.89 -20.66
CA GLN A 168 -1.16 -17.14 -19.94
C GLN A 168 -0.55 -15.96 -19.19
N GLU A 169 0.60 -16.16 -18.54
CA GLU A 169 1.30 -15.09 -17.84
C GLU A 169 1.75 -13.96 -18.79
N ALA A 170 2.19 -14.30 -19.99
CA ALA A 170 2.60 -13.35 -21.02
C ALA A 170 1.45 -12.44 -21.51
N ARG A 171 0.19 -12.72 -21.12
CA ARG A 171 -0.99 -11.87 -21.39
C ARG A 171 -1.37 -10.94 -20.24
N LEU A 172 -0.65 -11.00 -19.11
CA LEU A 172 -0.97 -10.27 -17.88
C LEU A 172 0.02 -9.11 -17.66
N SER A 173 0.24 -8.26 -18.67
CA SER A 173 1.22 -7.15 -18.59
C SER A 173 0.69 -5.92 -17.84
N PHE A 174 -0.52 -5.46 -18.11
CA PHE A 174 -0.99 -4.18 -17.54
C PHE A 174 -2.05 -4.39 -16.45
N PRO A 175 -1.95 -3.70 -15.29
CA PRO A 175 -0.81 -2.92 -14.78
C PRO A 175 0.24 -3.81 -14.08
N SER A 176 1.38 -3.26 -13.68
CA SER A 176 2.38 -4.03 -12.92
C SER A 176 2.04 -4.12 -11.42
N SER A 177 1.63 -5.31 -10.96
CA SER A 177 1.36 -5.56 -9.52
C SER A 177 2.61 -5.41 -8.65
N HIS A 178 3.81 -5.72 -9.16
CA HIS A 178 5.07 -5.54 -8.42
C HIS A 178 5.33 -4.05 -8.13
N ALA A 179 5.19 -3.21 -9.15
CA ALA A 179 5.34 -1.76 -9.00
C ALA A 179 4.26 -1.18 -8.06
N SER A 180 3.02 -1.63 -8.22
CA SER A 180 1.90 -1.20 -7.38
C SER A 180 2.08 -1.54 -5.91
N PHE A 181 2.36 -2.80 -5.58
CA PHE A 181 2.52 -3.23 -4.18
C PHE A 181 3.76 -2.61 -3.51
N SER A 182 4.89 -2.54 -4.22
CA SER A 182 6.11 -1.92 -3.67
C SER A 182 5.91 -0.42 -3.38
N MET A 183 5.24 0.31 -4.28
CA MET A 183 4.90 1.71 -4.04
C MET A 183 3.87 1.88 -2.93
N TYR A 184 2.88 0.97 -2.84
CA TYR A 184 1.92 0.95 -1.74
C TYR A 184 2.63 0.85 -0.38
N CYS A 185 3.55 -0.10 -0.23
CA CYS A 185 4.38 -0.25 0.97
C CYS A 185 5.19 1.01 1.26
N ALA A 186 5.89 1.57 0.26
CA ALA A 186 6.75 2.72 0.45
C ALA A 186 5.97 3.98 0.88
N VAL A 187 4.87 4.31 0.20
CA VAL A 187 4.05 5.47 0.53
C VAL A 187 3.41 5.32 1.91
N PHE A 188 2.89 4.13 2.23
CA PHE A 188 2.34 3.87 3.55
C PHE A 188 3.40 4.02 4.65
N PHE A 189 4.60 3.47 4.45
CA PHE A 189 5.74 3.63 5.35
C PHE A 189 6.08 5.10 5.57
N ILE A 190 6.21 5.88 4.49
CA ILE A 190 6.55 7.30 4.54
C ILE A 190 5.54 8.07 5.38
N PHE A 191 4.24 7.87 5.12
CA PHE A 191 3.17 8.53 5.86
C PHE A 191 3.13 8.09 7.32
N TYR A 192 3.30 6.80 7.59
CA TYR A 192 3.32 6.27 8.94
C TYR A 192 4.47 6.83 9.78
N ILE A 193 5.69 6.85 9.24
CA ILE A 193 6.85 7.46 9.89
C ILE A 193 6.67 8.98 10.06
N GLN A 194 6.08 9.67 9.08
CA GLN A 194 5.85 11.11 9.16
C GLN A 194 4.90 11.49 10.31
N VAL A 195 3.85 10.70 10.53
CA VAL A 195 2.84 10.98 11.56
C VAL A 195 3.24 10.45 12.93
N LYS A 196 3.63 9.16 13.00
CA LYS A 196 3.85 8.43 14.26
C LYS A 196 5.33 8.25 14.60
N GLY A 197 6.21 8.17 13.61
CA GLY A 197 7.67 8.00 13.77
C GLY A 197 8.43 9.28 14.14
N LYS A 198 7.90 10.10 15.06
CA LYS A 198 8.60 11.31 15.53
C LYS A 198 9.66 10.94 16.56
N TRP A 199 10.93 11.23 16.24
CA TRP A 199 12.03 11.12 17.19
C TRP A 199 12.75 12.46 17.39
N ARG A 200 13.43 12.63 18.53
CA ARG A 200 14.23 13.82 18.87
C ARG A 200 15.61 13.88 18.18
N GLY A 201 16.04 12.80 17.53
CA GLY A 201 17.25 12.75 16.69
C GLY A 201 17.16 13.51 15.36
N SER A 202 18.09 13.21 14.44
CA SER A 202 18.25 13.94 13.18
C SER A 202 17.00 13.91 12.29
N LYS A 203 16.54 15.10 11.87
CA LYS A 203 15.46 15.26 10.87
C LYS A 203 15.88 14.70 9.50
N LEU A 204 17.14 14.90 9.11
CA LEU A 204 17.65 14.43 7.82
C LEU A 204 17.65 12.91 7.77
N LEU A 205 18.05 12.23 8.85
CA LEU A 205 18.06 10.77 8.90
C LEU A 205 16.67 10.17 8.63
N ARG A 206 15.62 10.79 9.18
CA ARG A 206 14.24 10.35 8.97
C ARG A 206 13.84 10.42 7.50
N HIS A 207 14.14 11.55 6.87
CA HIS A 207 13.82 11.77 5.46
C HIS A 207 14.71 10.95 4.52
N ALA A 208 15.97 10.68 4.91
CA ALA A 208 16.87 9.79 4.19
C ALA A 208 16.36 8.35 4.18
N ILE A 209 15.86 7.84 5.31
CA ILE A 209 15.24 6.50 5.39
C ILE A 209 13.97 6.44 4.52
N GLN A 210 13.11 7.45 4.60
CA GLN A 210 11.92 7.56 3.74
C GLN A 210 12.28 7.55 2.25
N TYR A 211 13.29 8.31 1.86
CA TYR A 211 13.80 8.35 0.50
C TYR A 211 14.40 7.00 0.06
N ALA A 212 15.18 6.35 0.92
CA ALA A 212 15.76 5.04 0.62
C ALA A 212 14.68 3.98 0.34
N VAL A 213 13.61 3.96 1.14
CA VAL A 213 12.47 3.06 0.93
C VAL A 213 11.72 3.39 -0.38
N LEU A 214 11.56 4.68 -0.70
CA LEU A 214 10.96 5.10 -1.97
C LEU A 214 11.78 4.64 -3.18
N ILE A 215 13.11 4.82 -3.11
CA ILE A 215 14.03 4.38 -4.17
C ILE A 215 14.06 2.87 -4.30
N ALA A 216 13.98 2.12 -3.20
CA ALA A 216 13.85 0.67 -3.26
C ALA A 216 12.58 0.24 -4.00
N ALA A 217 11.43 0.86 -3.71
CA ALA A 217 10.19 0.60 -4.45
C ALA A 217 10.30 1.00 -5.94
N TRP A 218 10.95 2.12 -6.23
CA TRP A 218 11.19 2.54 -7.61
C TRP A 218 12.07 1.52 -8.36
N PHE A 219 13.14 1.03 -7.73
CA PHE A 219 14.00 -0.02 -8.28
C PHE A 219 13.23 -1.31 -8.59
N VAL A 220 12.31 -1.74 -7.72
CA VAL A 220 11.44 -2.89 -8.00
C VAL A 220 10.69 -2.71 -9.32
N GLY A 221 10.11 -1.54 -9.57
CA GLY A 221 9.45 -1.25 -10.84
C GLY A 221 10.41 -1.19 -12.04
N LEU A 222 11.59 -0.58 -11.89
CA LEU A 222 12.61 -0.54 -12.95
C LEU A 222 13.08 -1.95 -13.34
N SER A 223 13.26 -2.85 -12.36
CA SER A 223 13.63 -4.24 -12.62
C SER A 223 12.61 -4.94 -13.53
N ARG A 224 11.33 -4.57 -13.46
CA ARG A 224 10.28 -5.18 -14.31
C ARG A 224 10.43 -4.82 -15.78
N VAL A 225 10.91 -3.60 -16.07
CA VAL A 225 11.21 -3.17 -17.43
C VAL A 225 12.49 -3.85 -17.93
N GLN A 226 13.52 -3.89 -17.09
CA GLN A 226 14.80 -4.55 -17.40
C GLN A 226 14.65 -6.05 -17.69
N ASP A 227 13.79 -6.73 -16.92
CA ASP A 227 13.47 -8.16 -17.06
C ASP A 227 12.49 -8.45 -18.20
N ASN A 228 12.09 -7.45 -19.00
CA ASN A 228 11.10 -7.56 -20.07
C ASN A 228 9.74 -8.10 -19.59
N MET A 229 9.41 -7.94 -18.30
CA MET A 229 8.16 -8.43 -17.71
C MET A 229 7.00 -7.46 -17.95
N HIS A 230 7.30 -6.17 -18.07
CA HIS A 230 6.31 -5.12 -18.19
C HIS A 230 6.81 -3.98 -19.08
N HIS A 231 5.89 -3.28 -19.74
CA HIS A 231 6.20 -2.01 -20.38
C HIS A 231 6.39 -0.92 -19.33
N TRP A 232 7.16 0.13 -19.65
CA TRP A 232 7.35 1.26 -18.74
C TRP A 232 6.02 1.90 -18.30
N SER A 233 5.02 1.95 -19.19
CA SER A 233 3.68 2.46 -18.90
C SER A 233 2.92 1.59 -17.89
N ASP A 234 3.13 0.27 -17.93
CA ASP A 234 2.49 -0.67 -17.01
C ASP A 234 3.04 -0.48 -15.58
N VAL A 235 4.34 -0.19 -15.49
CA VAL A 235 5.03 0.13 -14.24
C VAL A 235 4.57 1.50 -13.71
N GLY A 236 4.49 2.52 -14.56
CA GLY A 236 3.99 3.84 -14.18
C GLY A 236 2.55 3.80 -13.64
N ALA A 237 1.65 3.08 -14.33
CA ALA A 237 0.29 2.86 -13.85
C ALA A 237 0.27 2.08 -12.53
N GLY A 238 1.12 1.06 -12.39
CA GLY A 238 1.30 0.34 -11.13
C GLY A 238 1.66 1.27 -9.98
N PHE A 239 2.70 2.11 -10.14
CA PHE A 239 3.09 3.09 -9.13
C PHE A 239 1.94 4.04 -8.75
N LEU A 240 1.18 4.53 -9.73
CA LEU A 240 0.04 5.40 -9.49
C LEU A 240 -1.05 4.71 -8.66
N ILE A 241 -1.39 3.46 -8.99
CA ILE A 241 -2.36 2.66 -8.23
C ILE A 241 -1.86 2.48 -6.79
N GLY A 242 -0.62 2.04 -6.61
CA GLY A 242 -0.02 1.81 -5.30
C GLY A 242 -0.03 3.07 -4.41
N ALA A 243 0.42 4.20 -4.94
CA ALA A 243 0.43 5.47 -4.23
C ALA A 243 -0.98 5.97 -3.88
N THR A 244 -1.93 5.80 -4.79
CA THR A 244 -3.34 6.19 -4.57
C THR A 244 -3.97 5.39 -3.44
N PHE A 245 -3.87 4.06 -3.48
CA PHE A 245 -4.43 3.21 -2.42
C PHE A 245 -3.75 3.44 -1.08
N ALA A 246 -2.42 3.60 -1.04
CA ALA A 246 -1.70 3.91 0.20
C ALA A 246 -2.18 5.22 0.81
N SER A 247 -2.39 6.24 -0.02
CA SER A 247 -2.88 7.55 0.43
C SER A 247 -4.31 7.48 0.96
N LEU A 248 -5.21 6.84 0.23
CA LEU A 248 -6.61 6.68 0.64
C LEU A 248 -6.72 5.89 1.95
N VAL A 249 -6.03 4.77 2.03
CA VAL A 249 -6.04 3.90 3.21
C VAL A 249 -5.46 4.62 4.41
N PHE A 250 -4.32 5.28 4.26
CA PHE A 250 -3.68 5.97 5.38
C PHE A 250 -4.50 7.18 5.85
N ILE A 251 -5.00 8.02 4.94
CA ILE A 251 -5.69 9.26 5.29
C ILE A 251 -7.11 8.97 5.77
N TYR A 252 -7.87 8.15 5.06
CA TYR A 252 -9.32 7.99 5.27
C TYR A 252 -9.73 6.72 6.01
N VAL A 253 -8.96 5.63 5.92
CA VAL A 253 -9.31 4.38 6.63
C VAL A 253 -8.61 4.32 7.98
N LEU A 254 -7.29 4.51 8.01
CA LEU A 254 -6.52 4.52 9.25
C LEU A 254 -6.81 5.76 10.08
N LYS A 255 -7.10 6.92 9.46
CA LYS A 255 -7.37 8.21 10.13
C LYS A 255 -6.47 8.39 11.36
N PRO A 256 -5.13 8.44 11.19
CA PRO A 256 -4.22 8.40 12.31
C PRO A 256 -4.51 9.62 13.20
N LYS A 257 -4.94 9.36 14.44
CA LYS A 257 -5.16 10.45 15.40
C LYS A 257 -3.82 11.12 15.65
N LYS A 258 -3.79 12.46 15.61
CA LYS A 258 -2.64 13.25 16.06
C LYS A 258 -2.59 13.15 17.59
N TYR A 259 -2.11 12.04 18.12
CA TYR A 259 -1.86 11.92 19.56
C TYR A 259 -0.76 12.92 19.93
N GLY A 260 -1.09 13.90 20.78
CA GLY A 260 -0.14 14.92 21.28
C GLY A 260 -0.23 16.32 20.66
N LEU A 261 -1.34 16.70 20.01
CA LEU A 261 -1.69 18.13 19.93
C LEU A 261 -2.70 18.42 21.04
N PRO A 262 -2.53 19.47 21.85
CA PRO A 262 -3.60 19.93 22.72
C PRO A 262 -4.82 20.23 21.84
N VAL A 263 -5.93 19.60 22.17
CA VAL A 263 -7.25 20.04 21.72
C VAL A 263 -7.46 21.35 22.49
N VAL A 264 -7.58 22.48 21.78
CA VAL A 264 -7.74 23.84 22.34
C VAL A 264 -6.43 24.51 22.75
N TRP A 265 -6.11 25.65 22.11
CA TRP A 265 -5.29 26.70 22.72
C TRP A 265 -6.20 27.47 23.68
N GLU A 266 -6.53 26.86 24.81
CA GLU A 266 -7.11 27.63 25.89
C GLU A 266 -5.92 28.31 26.54
N GLU A 267 -5.78 29.61 26.29
CA GLU A 267 -4.83 30.43 27.00
C GLU A 267 -5.06 30.19 28.49
N PRO A 268 -4.03 29.81 29.27
CA PRO A 268 -4.19 29.72 30.71
C PRO A 268 -4.75 31.06 31.19
N PRO A 269 -5.82 31.08 32.02
CA PRO A 269 -6.33 32.33 32.55
C PRO A 269 -5.15 33.08 33.17
N LEU A 270 -4.91 34.30 32.69
CA LEU A 270 -3.87 35.17 33.20
C LEU A 270 -3.95 35.12 34.73
N PRO A 271 -2.84 34.89 35.45
CA PRO A 271 -2.86 35.05 36.88
C PRO A 271 -3.35 36.46 37.14
N THR A 272 -4.52 36.56 37.77
CA THR A 272 -5.00 37.79 38.39
C THR A 272 -4.03 38.06 39.53
N ASN A 273 -2.87 38.60 39.18
CA ASN A 273 -2.03 39.34 40.09
C ASN A 273 -2.87 40.54 40.50
N THR A 274 -3.68 40.35 41.53
CA THR A 274 -4.10 41.40 42.41
C THR A 274 -2.82 41.99 42.99
N LEU A 275 -2.27 42.97 42.28
CA LEU A 275 -1.28 43.87 42.86
C LEU A 275 -1.87 44.33 44.20
N PRO A 276 -1.14 44.20 45.32
CA PRO A 276 -1.63 44.71 46.59
C PRO A 276 -1.92 46.20 46.40
N ARG A 277 -3.20 46.56 46.53
CA ARG A 277 -3.66 47.94 46.47
C ARG A 277 -2.84 48.72 47.49
N ALA A 278 -2.09 49.71 47.05
CA ALA A 278 -1.37 50.59 47.96
C ALA A 278 -2.38 51.14 48.99
N VAL A 279 -2.17 50.81 50.26
CA VAL A 279 -2.87 51.45 51.37
C VAL A 279 -2.35 52.88 51.41
N LEU A 280 -3.05 53.78 50.71
CA LEU A 280 -2.91 55.21 50.92
C LEU A 280 -3.35 55.50 52.36
N SER A 281 -2.35 55.58 53.24
CA SER A 281 -2.44 56.25 54.52
C SER A 281 -2.86 57.70 54.28
N SER A 282 -4.14 58.02 54.44
CA SER A 282 -4.55 59.38 54.76
C SER A 282 -4.58 59.51 56.28
N MET A 283 -3.41 59.75 56.86
CA MET A 283 -3.32 60.47 58.12
C MET A 283 -4.06 61.80 57.96
N GLY A 284 -5.09 62.02 58.77
CA GLY A 284 -5.70 63.33 58.89
C GLY A 284 -4.80 64.28 59.69
N SER A 285 -4.89 65.58 59.39
CA SER A 285 -4.83 66.65 60.40
C SER A 285 -5.16 68.01 59.78
N THR A 286 -6.29 68.58 60.22
CA THR A 286 -6.45 69.98 60.67
C THR A 286 -5.63 71.10 60.01
N ARG A 287 -6.29 72.02 59.28
CA ARG A 287 -6.73 73.35 59.75
C ARG A 287 -7.44 74.08 58.63
#